data_AF-A0A926U617-F1
#
_entry.id   AF-A0A926U617-F1
#
_cell.length_a   1.000
_cell.length_b   1.000
_cell.length_c   1.000
_cell.angle_alpha   90.00
_cell.angle_beta   90.00
_cell.angle_gamma   90.00
#
_symmetry.space_group_name_H-M   'P 1'
#
loop_
_entity.id
_entity.type
_entity.pdbx_description
1 polymer ?
#
loop_
_entity_poly.entity_id
_entity_poly.type
_entity_poly.pdbx_seq_one_letter_code
_entity_poly.pdbx_strand_id
1 'polypeptide(L)'
;MLLHRLHRRPVHKRRTRLQKRRNYWPLLLVPASLGMLVAVFFPTKRAFAPPIETPYTSLPQVPPIQSLDDLYQMRDRLQAELRQPGSIPSLTSAGVFSTPTKTLQMLQAIEIRIGVEETAKENWNQAFQASEQAQVLTQQANAAGDESEKTLGDIHAQWQQAVNSLESVTPSSLLADDAKAKQAEYQTYLNHAAYNYDTARSSFLEAIAEKTGLPIDSVHITVCHLEGECRRLNGGVPPASPASLIKVPVAVALMEKIHAENINLDNKILVARGNYTEDASDIWVGAEYPLRRILQRMINQSSNIATNQLIEYVGRDRINEIMSDRGFDITRVNTKLVGESTYPANAGVGPNEISMDELTEMMRQIYQQQHPGDEVLIDAMASQEDLVLGHDGLKPTSAIWLGEKTGQNSKVLGTTLAMKIAGETYVMSISLDYSGNERAIRQCVRDVANHIAKNGL
;
A
#
# COMPACT_ATOMS: atom_id res chain seq x y z
N MET A 1 -30.57 35.95 -71.59
CA MET A 1 -31.25 36.78 -70.57
C MET A 1 -30.52 36.56 -69.25
N LEU A 2 -29.50 37.29 -68.77
CA LEU A 2 -29.09 38.71 -68.84
C LEU A 2 -30.06 39.70 -68.21
N LEU A 3 -29.61 40.25 -67.06
CA LEU A 3 -29.82 41.57 -66.43
C LEU A 3 -30.32 41.45 -64.96
N HIS A 4 -29.45 41.73 -63.97
CA HIS A 4 -29.23 43.04 -63.31
C HIS A 4 -30.37 43.40 -62.33
N ARG A 5 -30.18 43.93 -61.09
CA ARG A 5 -29.15 44.82 -60.52
C ARG A 5 -29.38 44.99 -58.99
N LEU A 6 -28.29 45.27 -58.27
CA LEU A 6 -28.07 46.32 -57.22
C LEU A 6 -28.81 46.23 -55.87
N HIS A 7 -28.05 46.01 -54.78
CA HIS A 7 -27.43 47.00 -53.86
C HIS A 7 -28.36 47.60 -52.79
N ARG A 8 -28.00 47.38 -51.52
CA ARG A 8 -27.63 48.44 -50.56
C ARG A 8 -27.13 47.81 -49.24
N ARG A 9 -25.85 48.04 -48.90
CA ARG A 9 -25.37 48.23 -47.52
C ARG A 9 -25.48 49.73 -47.20
N PRO A 10 -25.68 50.12 -45.93
CA PRO A 10 -24.57 50.64 -45.10
C PRO A 10 -24.76 50.29 -43.60
N VAL A 11 -23.96 50.62 -42.59
CA VAL A 11 -22.58 51.08 -42.33
C VAL A 11 -22.32 50.89 -40.82
N HIS A 12 -21.03 50.74 -40.46
CA HIS A 12 -20.43 50.70 -39.12
C HIS A 12 -20.88 51.73 -38.06
N LYS A 13 -20.74 51.33 -36.78
CA LYS A 13 -20.03 52.03 -35.66
C LYS A 13 -19.97 51.05 -34.47
N ARG A 14 -18.85 50.49 -34.00
CA ARG A 14 -17.63 50.99 -33.30
C ARG A 14 -17.86 51.69 -31.94
N ARG A 15 -17.11 51.18 -30.94
CA ARG A 15 -16.77 51.69 -29.58
C ARG A 15 -17.81 51.36 -28.50
N THR A 16 -17.46 50.91 -27.29
CA THR A 16 -16.38 51.35 -26.38
C THR A 16 -15.92 50.26 -25.38
N ARG A 17 -14.62 50.29 -25.05
CA ARG A 17 -14.00 49.72 -23.83
C ARG A 17 -14.50 50.44 -22.57
N LEU A 18 -14.56 49.74 -21.45
CA LEU A 18 -14.38 50.19 -20.04
C LEU A 18 -14.41 48.93 -19.17
N GLN A 19 -13.30 48.26 -18.88
CA GLN A 19 -12.38 48.54 -17.77
C GLN A 19 -13.10 48.99 -16.48
N LYS A 20 -13.39 48.04 -15.58
CA LYS A 20 -13.62 48.32 -14.16
C LYS A 20 -12.72 47.40 -13.33
N ARG A 21 -11.62 47.99 -12.87
CA ARG A 21 -10.88 47.57 -11.68
C ARG A 21 -11.83 47.64 -10.48
N ARG A 22 -11.75 46.67 -9.58
CA ARG A 22 -12.16 46.85 -8.18
C ARG A 22 -11.21 46.04 -7.29
N ASN A 23 -10.19 46.73 -6.81
CA ASN A 23 -9.49 46.40 -5.57
C ASN A 23 -10.50 46.47 -4.44
N TYR A 24 -10.55 45.48 -3.54
CA TYR A 24 -10.75 45.68 -2.11
C TYR A 24 -10.18 44.46 -1.36
N TRP A 25 -9.02 44.68 -0.72
CA TRP A 25 -8.68 44.05 0.55
C TRP A 25 -9.57 44.69 1.63
N PRO A 26 -9.96 43.93 2.65
CA PRO A 26 -9.39 44.23 3.96
C PRO A 26 -8.93 42.98 4.75
N LEU A 27 -7.98 43.25 5.64
CA LEU A 27 -7.40 42.38 6.65
C LEU A 27 -8.43 41.84 7.66
N LEU A 28 -8.05 40.68 8.23
CA LEU A 28 -8.29 40.18 9.58
C LEU A 28 -9.73 39.78 9.97
N LEU A 29 -9.91 38.48 10.17
CA LEU A 29 -10.27 37.87 11.47
C LEU A 29 -10.12 36.35 11.35
N VAL A 30 -9.14 35.79 12.05
CA VAL A 30 -9.01 34.35 12.29
C VAL A 30 -10.05 33.96 13.34
N PRO A 31 -11.02 33.08 13.05
CA PRO A 31 -11.78 32.43 14.11
C PRO A 31 -10.95 31.26 14.62
N ALA A 32 -10.40 31.42 15.83
CA ALA A 32 -9.97 30.30 16.65
C ALA A 32 -11.22 29.48 17.02
N SER A 33 -11.55 28.48 16.20
CA SER A 33 -12.56 27.47 16.53
C SER A 33 -11.88 26.34 17.32
N LEU A 34 -12.00 26.46 18.64
CA LEU A 34 -11.77 25.41 19.61
C LEU A 34 -12.79 24.28 19.34
N GLY A 35 -12.34 23.19 18.72
CA GLY A 35 -13.13 21.99 18.45
C GLY A 35 -12.57 20.82 19.27
N MET A 36 -13.38 20.34 20.21
CA MET A 36 -13.03 19.37 21.25
C MET A 36 -12.43 18.07 20.71
N LEU A 37 -11.17 17.80 21.05
CA LEU A 37 -10.69 16.44 21.26
C LEU A 37 -11.37 15.90 22.52
N VAL A 38 -12.30 14.96 22.35
CA VAL A 38 -12.75 14.09 23.45
C VAL A 38 -11.59 13.15 23.76
N ALA A 39 -10.67 13.63 24.58
CA ALA A 39 -9.68 12.77 25.23
C ALA A 39 -10.43 11.92 26.25
N VAL A 40 -10.40 10.60 26.05
CA VAL A 40 -10.83 9.64 27.06
C VAL A 40 -9.93 9.82 28.28
N PHE A 41 -10.46 10.48 29.31
CA PHE A 41 -9.79 10.70 30.58
C PHE A 41 -9.64 9.37 31.33
N PHE A 42 -8.46 8.75 31.25
CA PHE A 42 -8.02 7.83 32.29
C PHE A 42 -7.50 8.66 33.47
N PRO A 43 -8.07 8.55 34.69
CA PRO A 43 -7.58 9.31 35.82
C PRO A 43 -6.27 8.69 36.32
N THR A 44 -5.14 9.14 35.78
CA THR A 44 -3.85 8.89 36.41
C THR A 44 -3.68 9.91 37.54
N LYS A 45 -3.82 9.44 38.78
CA LYS A 45 -3.35 10.20 39.95
C LYS A 45 -1.81 10.27 39.88
N ARG A 46 -1.27 11.27 39.19
CA ARG A 46 0.14 11.66 39.34
C ARG A 46 0.27 12.50 40.61
N ALA A 47 0.83 11.89 41.65
CA ALA A 47 1.33 12.63 42.79
C ALA A 47 2.54 13.47 42.32
N PHE A 48 2.52 14.77 42.59
CA PHE A 48 3.68 15.64 42.44
C PHE A 48 4.77 15.19 43.42
N ALA A 49 5.88 14.67 42.91
CA ALA A 49 7.14 14.58 43.64
C ALA A 49 7.99 15.82 43.29
N PRO A 50 8.72 16.43 44.25
CA PRO A 50 9.54 17.61 44.00
C PRO A 50 10.73 17.27 43.09
N PRO A 51 11.31 18.26 42.38
CA PRO A 51 12.47 18.02 41.53
C PRO A 51 13.69 17.79 42.41
N ILE A 52 14.18 16.54 42.45
CA ILE A 52 15.50 16.23 42.99
C ILE A 52 16.46 16.31 41.81
N GLU A 53 17.07 17.48 41.62
CA GLU A 53 18.27 17.62 40.80
C GLU A 53 19.44 16.93 41.52
N THR A 54 19.61 15.63 41.27
CA THR A 54 20.89 14.95 41.44
C THR A 54 21.29 14.36 40.10
N PRO A 55 22.55 14.51 39.66
CA PRO A 55 22.99 13.95 38.39
C PRO A 55 22.74 12.44 38.39
N TYR A 56 22.20 11.91 37.30
CA TYR A 56 22.03 10.48 37.05
C TYR A 56 23.41 9.79 37.05
N THR A 57 23.88 9.44 38.23
CA THR A 57 24.87 8.36 38.40
C THR A 57 24.22 7.11 37.79
N SER A 58 24.89 6.45 36.85
CA SER A 58 24.44 5.18 36.28
C SER A 58 23.97 4.26 37.41
N LEU A 59 22.69 3.89 37.42
CA LEU A 59 22.16 2.94 38.39
C LEU A 59 23.08 1.70 38.42
N PRO A 60 23.33 1.12 39.60
CA PRO A 60 24.18 -0.05 39.68
C PRO A 60 23.54 -1.19 38.88
N GLN A 61 24.39 -1.99 38.22
CA GLN A 61 23.94 -3.16 37.48
C GLN A 61 23.32 -4.16 38.47
N VAL A 62 22.09 -4.58 38.18
CA VAL A 62 21.42 -5.65 38.94
C VAL A 62 22.20 -6.95 38.74
N PRO A 63 22.49 -7.72 39.81
CA PRO A 63 23.15 -9.02 39.69
C PRO A 63 22.38 -9.96 38.74
N PRO A 64 23.06 -10.97 38.16
CA PRO A 64 22.38 -12.02 37.42
C PRO A 64 21.29 -12.67 38.28
N ILE A 65 20.08 -12.76 37.72
CA ILE A 65 18.88 -13.34 38.34
C ILE A 65 18.36 -14.46 37.43
N GLN A 66 17.66 -15.44 38.01
CA GLN A 66 17.03 -16.53 37.25
C GLN A 66 15.50 -16.41 37.24
N SER A 67 14.92 -15.71 38.22
CA SER A 67 13.47 -15.57 38.34
C SER A 67 13.04 -14.19 38.86
N LEU A 68 11.75 -13.87 38.65
CA LEU A 68 11.10 -12.72 39.27
C LEU A 68 11.05 -12.85 40.81
N ASP A 69 10.95 -14.08 41.33
CA ASP A 69 10.97 -14.34 42.76
C ASP A 69 12.34 -13.99 43.38
N ASP A 70 13.44 -14.19 42.65
CA ASP A 70 14.78 -13.76 43.07
C ASP A 70 14.82 -12.25 43.27
N LEU A 71 14.23 -11.48 42.35
CA LEU A 71 14.15 -10.03 42.45
C LEU A 71 13.33 -9.58 43.65
N TYR A 72 12.19 -10.22 43.92
CA TYR A 72 11.40 -9.93 45.12
C TYR A 72 12.18 -10.23 46.40
N GLN A 73 12.87 -11.38 46.48
CA GLN A 73 13.70 -11.72 47.63
C GLN A 73 14.84 -10.71 47.83
N MET A 74 15.49 -10.26 46.74
CA MET A 74 16.54 -9.24 46.82
C MET A 74 15.98 -7.88 47.28
N ARG A 75 14.82 -7.46 46.75
CA ARG A 75 14.12 -6.24 47.21
C ARG A 75 13.83 -6.30 48.71
N ASP A 76 13.23 -7.40 49.16
CA ASP A 76 12.80 -7.56 50.56
C ASP A 76 14.01 -7.57 51.51
N ARG A 77 15.11 -8.20 51.09
CA ARG A 77 16.39 -8.16 51.83
C ARG A 77 16.95 -6.74 51.94
N LEU A 78 17.03 -6.00 50.83
CA LEU A 78 17.54 -4.61 50.83
C LEU A 78 16.66 -3.68 51.68
N GLN A 79 15.33 -3.87 51.63
CA GLN A 79 14.40 -3.14 52.48
C GLN A 79 14.58 -3.49 53.96
N ALA A 80 14.83 -4.75 54.31
CA ALA A 80 15.12 -5.16 55.67
C ALA A 80 16.44 -4.58 56.18
N GLU A 81 17.49 -4.55 55.35
CA GLU A 81 18.78 -3.93 55.68
C GLU A 81 18.64 -2.42 55.96
N LEU A 82 17.79 -1.72 55.21
CA LEU A 82 17.47 -0.31 55.46
C LEU A 82 16.64 -0.06 56.74
N ARG A 83 15.93 -1.08 57.24
CA ARG A 83 15.06 -1.00 58.43
C ARG A 83 15.75 -1.39 59.74
N GLN A 84 16.92 -2.04 59.70
CA GLN A 84 17.61 -2.45 60.93
C GLN A 84 18.14 -1.24 61.73
N PRO A 85 17.79 -1.08 63.02
CA PRO A 85 18.33 -0.03 63.86
C PRO A 85 19.75 -0.41 64.33
N GLY A 86 20.74 -0.10 63.50
CA GLY A 86 22.18 -0.26 63.80
C GLY A 86 23.06 0.89 63.29
N SER A 87 22.45 1.93 62.70
CA SER A 87 23.12 3.12 62.17
C SER A 87 22.79 4.36 63.03
N ILE A 88 22.95 4.26 64.35
CA ILE A 88 23.16 5.47 65.15
C ILE A 88 24.58 5.96 64.82
N PRO A 89 24.77 7.19 64.31
CA PRO A 89 26.10 7.70 64.04
C PRO A 89 26.87 7.82 65.37
N SER A 90 27.79 6.89 65.61
CA SER A 90 28.87 7.15 66.55
C SER A 90 29.88 8.02 65.83
N LEU A 91 30.01 9.28 66.26
CA LEU A 91 31.04 10.21 65.82
C LEU A 91 32.41 9.56 66.00
N THR A 92 32.97 9.01 64.93
CA THR A 92 34.40 8.77 64.82
C THR A 92 34.97 9.84 63.90
N SER A 93 36.13 10.34 64.26
CA SER A 93 36.80 11.52 63.71
C SER A 93 37.35 11.34 62.28
N ALA A 94 36.75 10.48 61.46
CA ALA A 94 37.05 10.30 60.05
C ALA A 94 35.72 10.19 59.28
N GLY A 95 35.18 11.35 58.88
CA GLY A 95 33.84 11.48 58.32
C GLY A 95 33.63 10.78 56.97
N VAL A 96 33.31 9.49 57.01
CA VAL A 96 32.85 8.72 55.84
C VAL A 96 31.57 7.98 56.21
N PHE A 97 30.42 8.58 55.88
CA PHE A 97 29.16 7.88 55.74
C PHE A 97 29.12 7.28 54.33
N SER A 98 29.04 5.96 54.16
CA SER A 98 29.10 5.38 52.79
C SER A 98 28.17 4.20 52.48
N THR A 99 27.18 3.89 53.30
CA THR A 99 26.28 2.73 53.08
C THR A 99 24.83 3.06 52.67
N PRO A 100 24.15 4.14 53.11
CA PRO A 100 22.74 4.36 52.77
C PRO A 100 22.47 4.60 51.27
N THR A 101 23.33 5.37 50.59
CA THR A 101 23.08 5.79 49.20
C THR A 101 23.22 4.65 48.19
N LYS A 102 24.20 3.76 48.37
CA LYS A 102 24.42 2.62 47.46
C LYS A 102 23.31 1.58 47.57
N THR A 103 22.88 1.25 48.79
CA THR A 103 21.76 0.35 49.04
C THR A 103 20.46 0.91 48.47
N LEU A 104 20.22 2.22 48.61
CA LEU A 104 19.06 2.89 48.02
C LEU A 104 19.07 2.86 46.48
N GLN A 105 20.22 3.13 45.86
CA GLN A 105 20.38 3.05 44.40
C GLN A 105 20.20 1.62 43.87
N MET A 106 20.71 0.61 44.58
CA MET A 106 20.49 -0.79 44.21
C MET A 106 19.01 -1.20 44.36
N LEU A 107 18.36 -0.78 45.45
CA LEU A 107 16.92 -1.02 45.64
C LEU A 107 16.12 -0.41 44.48
N GLN A 108 16.41 0.83 44.10
CA GLN A 108 15.77 1.48 42.96
C GLN A 108 16.00 0.72 41.64
N ALA A 109 17.21 0.23 41.39
CA ALA A 109 17.52 -0.58 40.21
C ALA A 109 16.73 -1.90 40.19
N ILE A 110 16.60 -2.56 41.35
CA ILE A 110 15.81 -3.79 41.51
C ILE A 110 14.31 -3.51 41.32
N GLU A 111 13.77 -2.44 41.88
CA GLU A 111 12.36 -2.08 41.71
C GLU A 111 12.01 -1.79 40.24
N ILE A 112 12.89 -1.08 39.52
CA ILE A 112 12.74 -0.88 38.07
C ILE A 112 12.76 -2.23 37.34
N ARG A 113 13.71 -3.11 37.70
CA ARG A 113 13.81 -4.43 37.08
C ARG A 113 12.59 -5.31 37.36
N ILE A 114 12.05 -5.27 38.57
CA ILE A 114 10.78 -5.94 38.92
C ILE A 114 9.66 -5.46 38.02
N GLY A 115 9.49 -4.15 37.86
CA GLY A 115 8.44 -3.59 36.99
C GLY A 115 8.58 -4.07 35.54
N VAL A 116 9.80 -4.16 35.02
CA VAL A 116 10.08 -4.73 33.70
C VAL A 116 9.62 -6.19 33.60
N GLU A 117 9.98 -7.03 34.56
CA GLU A 117 9.60 -8.45 34.54
C GLU A 117 8.11 -8.68 34.80
N GLU A 118 7.46 -7.86 35.62
CA GLU A 118 6.01 -7.90 35.85
C GLU A 118 5.24 -7.55 34.58
N THR A 119 5.62 -6.47 33.89
CA THR A 119 5.01 -6.11 32.59
C THR A 119 5.26 -7.18 31.54
N ALA A 120 6.46 -7.75 31.47
CA ALA A 120 6.75 -8.85 30.55
C ALA A 120 5.87 -10.08 30.82
N LYS A 121 5.69 -10.44 32.10
CA LYS A 121 4.81 -11.55 32.51
C LYS A 121 3.34 -11.27 32.19
N GLU A 122 2.88 -10.05 32.37
CA GLU A 122 1.52 -9.64 32.00
C GLU A 122 1.30 -9.78 30.49
N ASN A 123 2.20 -9.23 29.68
CA ASN A 123 2.16 -9.33 28.22
C ASN A 123 2.19 -10.79 27.74
N TRP A 124 3.04 -11.63 28.36
CA TRP A 124 3.06 -13.07 28.10
C TRP A 124 1.72 -13.74 28.39
N ASN A 125 1.09 -13.43 29.54
CA ASN A 125 -0.20 -14.01 29.91
C ASN A 125 -1.33 -13.54 28.97
N GLN A 126 -1.31 -12.26 28.58
CA GLN A 126 -2.26 -11.72 27.60
C GLN A 126 -2.13 -12.43 26.25
N ALA A 127 -0.90 -12.72 25.82
CA ALA A 127 -0.66 -13.47 24.59
C ALA A 127 -1.28 -14.88 24.65
N PHE A 128 -1.07 -15.58 25.77
CA PHE A 128 -1.59 -16.93 25.95
C PHE A 128 -3.13 -16.95 25.97
N GLN A 129 -3.75 -16.03 26.70
CA GLN A 129 -5.21 -15.89 26.76
C GLN A 129 -5.83 -15.61 25.38
N ALA A 130 -5.24 -14.70 24.60
CA ALA A 130 -5.71 -14.39 23.25
C ALA A 130 -5.58 -15.62 22.33
N SER A 131 -4.47 -16.37 22.43
CA SER A 131 -4.30 -17.60 21.66
C SER A 131 -5.33 -18.68 22.00
N GLU A 132 -5.66 -18.88 23.29
CA GLU A 132 -6.68 -19.83 23.71
C GLU A 132 -8.06 -19.44 23.16
N GLN A 133 -8.40 -18.15 23.21
CA GLN A 133 -9.64 -17.64 22.63
C GLN A 133 -9.69 -17.87 21.11
N ALA A 134 -8.60 -17.61 20.40
CA ALA A 134 -8.51 -17.85 18.96
C ALA A 134 -8.73 -19.34 18.62
N GLN A 135 -8.15 -20.25 19.41
CA GLN A 135 -8.31 -21.69 19.23
C GLN A 135 -9.75 -22.17 19.50
N VAL A 136 -10.38 -21.66 20.57
CA VAL A 136 -11.79 -21.95 20.88
C VAL A 136 -12.71 -21.47 19.76
N LEU A 137 -12.54 -20.23 19.29
CA LEU A 137 -13.32 -19.69 18.18
C LEU A 137 -13.12 -20.54 16.91
N THR A 138 -11.89 -20.92 16.59
CA THR A 138 -11.59 -21.79 15.44
C THR A 138 -12.29 -23.14 15.55
N GLN A 139 -12.28 -23.77 16.73
CA GLN A 139 -12.96 -25.04 16.94
C GLN A 139 -14.48 -24.92 16.78
N GLN A 140 -15.06 -23.84 17.30
CA GLN A 140 -16.50 -23.56 17.17
C GLN A 140 -16.90 -23.31 15.72
N ALA A 141 -16.13 -22.50 14.99
CA ALA A 141 -16.33 -22.22 13.57
C ALA A 141 -16.31 -23.51 12.75
N ASN A 142 -15.29 -24.35 12.95
CA ASN A 142 -15.16 -25.64 12.26
C ASN A 142 -16.32 -26.60 12.57
N ALA A 143 -16.78 -26.65 13.82
CA ALA A 143 -17.91 -27.49 14.21
C ALA A 143 -19.24 -27.02 13.59
N ALA A 144 -19.39 -25.71 13.38
CA ALA A 144 -20.57 -25.09 12.79
C ALA A 144 -20.51 -24.98 11.25
N GLY A 145 -19.33 -25.16 10.64
CA GLY A 145 -19.09 -24.80 9.24
C GLY A 145 -19.24 -23.30 8.97
N ASP A 146 -18.91 -22.46 9.96
CA ASP A 146 -19.05 -21.01 9.85
C ASP A 146 -17.77 -20.36 9.31
N GLU A 147 -17.81 -20.02 8.02
CA GLU A 147 -16.74 -19.30 7.31
C GLU A 147 -17.10 -17.82 7.08
N SER A 148 -17.99 -17.26 7.91
CA SER A 148 -18.38 -15.86 7.77
C SER A 148 -17.23 -14.89 8.08
N GLU A 149 -17.23 -13.76 7.37
CA GLU A 149 -16.27 -12.67 7.58
C GLU A 149 -16.14 -12.28 9.05
N LYS A 150 -17.26 -12.21 9.78
CA LYS A 150 -17.26 -11.83 11.19
C LYS A 150 -16.47 -12.82 12.04
N THR A 151 -16.80 -14.11 11.95
CA THR A 151 -16.18 -15.16 12.75
C THR A 151 -14.69 -15.29 12.44
N LEU A 152 -14.32 -15.24 11.16
CA LEU A 152 -12.92 -15.29 10.74
C LEU A 152 -12.15 -14.02 11.14
N GLY A 153 -12.81 -12.86 11.14
CA GLY A 153 -12.26 -11.60 11.65
C GLY A 153 -11.99 -11.64 13.15
N ASP A 154 -12.90 -12.22 13.94
CA ASP A 154 -12.72 -12.40 15.38
C ASP A 154 -11.52 -13.33 15.68
N ILE A 155 -11.38 -14.44 14.93
CA ILE A 155 -10.23 -15.35 15.05
C ILE A 155 -8.92 -14.63 14.71
N HIS A 156 -8.90 -13.88 13.59
CA HIS A 156 -7.73 -13.10 13.18
C HIS A 156 -7.32 -12.06 14.24
N ALA A 157 -8.29 -11.33 14.80
CA ALA A 157 -8.03 -10.32 15.82
C ALA A 157 -7.40 -10.92 17.09
N GLN A 158 -7.83 -12.11 17.51
CA GLN A 158 -7.25 -12.79 18.67
C GLN A 158 -5.81 -13.24 18.43
N TRP A 159 -5.50 -13.79 17.24
CA TRP A 159 -4.12 -14.12 16.89
C TRP A 159 -3.23 -12.88 16.79
N GLN A 160 -3.75 -11.77 16.24
CA GLN A 160 -3.02 -10.52 16.15
C GLN A 160 -2.71 -9.95 17.55
N GLN A 161 -3.69 -9.98 18.45
CA GLN A 161 -3.50 -9.58 19.84
C GLN A 161 -2.44 -10.46 20.52
N ALA A 162 -2.46 -11.77 20.26
CA ALA A 162 -1.48 -12.70 20.83
C ALA A 162 -0.04 -12.34 20.41
N VAL A 163 0.18 -12.11 19.10
CA VAL A 163 1.49 -11.69 18.56
C VAL A 163 1.93 -10.33 19.11
N ASN A 164 1.05 -9.32 19.07
CA ASN A 164 1.36 -7.97 19.55
C ASN A 164 1.73 -7.95 21.04
N SER A 165 1.10 -8.81 21.84
CA SER A 165 1.40 -8.94 23.27
C SER A 165 2.81 -9.51 23.48
N LEU A 166 3.22 -10.52 22.70
CA LEU A 166 4.58 -11.06 22.74
C LEU A 166 5.63 -10.05 22.25
N GLU A 167 5.32 -9.28 21.20
CA GLU A 167 6.20 -8.19 20.72
C GLU A 167 6.43 -7.09 21.75
N SER A 168 5.47 -6.90 22.65
CA SER A 168 5.55 -5.94 23.75
C SER A 168 6.40 -6.44 24.93
N VAL A 169 6.90 -7.69 24.89
CA VAL A 169 7.87 -8.19 25.88
C VAL A 169 9.25 -7.60 25.58
N THR A 170 9.78 -6.81 26.51
CA THR A 170 11.07 -6.12 26.30
C THR A 170 12.25 -7.10 26.19
N PRO A 171 13.22 -6.85 25.29
CA PRO A 171 14.42 -7.70 25.14
C PRO A 171 15.28 -7.85 26.40
N SER A 172 15.11 -6.97 27.39
CA SER A 172 15.83 -7.04 28.66
C SER A 172 15.20 -7.96 29.70
N SER A 173 13.99 -8.48 29.45
CA SER A 173 13.27 -9.37 30.37
C SER A 173 13.86 -10.78 30.39
N LEU A 174 13.66 -11.49 31.50
CA LEU A 174 13.88 -12.94 31.60
C LEU A 174 13.05 -13.75 30.58
N LEU A 175 11.90 -13.22 30.13
CA LEU A 175 11.01 -13.89 29.19
C LEU A 175 11.33 -13.58 27.71
N ALA A 176 12.37 -12.78 27.42
CA ALA A 176 12.61 -12.29 26.07
C ALA A 176 12.83 -13.42 25.04
N ASP A 177 13.64 -14.43 25.38
CA ASP A 177 13.93 -15.54 24.47
C ASP A 177 12.70 -16.42 24.24
N ASP A 178 11.95 -16.71 25.31
CA ASP A 178 10.70 -17.48 25.23
C ASP A 178 9.64 -16.72 24.43
N ALA A 179 9.51 -15.41 24.65
CA ALA A 179 8.57 -14.54 23.93
C ALA A 179 8.86 -14.54 22.44
N LYS A 180 10.14 -14.41 22.07
CA LYS A 180 10.59 -14.47 20.68
C LYS A 180 10.31 -15.83 20.04
N ALA A 181 10.57 -16.91 20.76
CA ALA A 181 10.29 -18.26 20.26
C ALA A 181 8.78 -18.48 20.06
N LYS A 182 7.95 -18.05 21.02
CA LYS A 182 6.50 -18.15 20.94
C LYS A 182 5.89 -17.25 19.88
N GLN A 183 6.46 -16.06 19.66
CA GLN A 183 6.05 -15.13 18.62
C GLN A 183 6.17 -15.76 17.23
N ALA A 184 7.29 -16.45 16.95
CA ALA A 184 7.48 -17.13 15.66
C ALA A 184 6.40 -18.21 15.39
N GLU A 185 6.00 -18.93 16.44
CA GLU A 185 4.90 -19.90 16.38
C GLU A 185 3.56 -19.20 16.12
N TYR A 186 3.21 -18.19 16.93
CA TYR A 186 1.94 -17.46 16.79
C TYR A 186 1.81 -16.68 15.48
N GLN A 187 2.92 -16.21 14.93
CA GLN A 187 2.94 -15.57 13.62
C GLN A 187 2.44 -16.53 12.52
N THR A 188 2.75 -17.82 12.64
CA THR A 188 2.25 -18.81 11.68
C THR A 188 0.73 -18.89 11.74
N TYR A 189 0.14 -18.97 12.94
CA TYR A 189 -1.32 -18.99 13.11
C TYR A 189 -1.99 -17.70 12.68
N LEU A 190 -1.38 -16.55 12.98
CA LEU A 190 -1.84 -15.24 12.52
C LEU A 190 -1.89 -15.18 10.98
N ASN A 191 -0.85 -15.67 10.29
CA ASN A 191 -0.82 -15.69 8.82
C ASN A 191 -1.96 -16.54 8.24
N HIS A 192 -2.24 -17.70 8.83
CA HIS A 192 -3.38 -18.54 8.42
C HIS A 192 -4.72 -17.85 8.67
N ALA A 193 -4.91 -17.24 9.84
CA ALA A 193 -6.13 -16.52 10.17
C ALA A 193 -6.35 -15.30 9.26
N ALA A 194 -5.28 -14.56 8.96
CA ALA A 194 -5.30 -13.43 8.04
C ALA A 194 -5.71 -13.87 6.63
N TYR A 195 -5.17 -14.98 6.13
CA TYR A 195 -5.54 -15.54 4.83
C TYR A 195 -7.03 -15.90 4.76
N ASN A 196 -7.55 -16.61 5.77
CA ASN A 196 -8.97 -16.99 5.78
C ASN A 196 -9.88 -15.76 5.88
N TYR A 197 -9.51 -14.79 6.73
CA TYR A 197 -10.27 -13.56 6.88
C TYR A 197 -10.29 -12.75 5.58
N ASP A 198 -9.15 -12.58 4.90
CA ASP A 198 -9.06 -11.89 3.61
C ASP A 198 -9.88 -12.60 2.51
N THR A 199 -9.88 -13.93 2.51
CA THR A 199 -10.69 -14.76 1.59
C THR A 199 -12.18 -14.48 1.79
N ALA A 200 -12.66 -14.50 3.05
CA ALA A 200 -14.06 -14.26 3.36
C ALA A 200 -14.50 -12.84 2.96
N ARG A 201 -13.64 -11.83 3.17
CA ARG A 201 -13.90 -10.44 2.74
C ARG A 201 -13.88 -10.27 1.23
N SER A 202 -13.15 -11.12 0.51
CA SER A 202 -13.07 -11.11 -0.95
C SER A 202 -14.19 -11.91 -1.63
N SER A 203 -14.98 -12.68 -0.87
CA SER A 203 -16.04 -13.57 -1.39
C SER A 203 -17.06 -12.91 -2.32
N PHE A 204 -17.32 -11.60 -2.17
CA PHE A 204 -18.21 -10.88 -3.08
C PHE A 204 -17.69 -10.83 -4.53
N LEU A 205 -16.37 -10.95 -4.73
CA LEU A 205 -15.75 -10.99 -6.05
C LEU A 205 -16.10 -12.29 -6.79
N GLU A 206 -16.27 -13.41 -6.08
CA GLU A 206 -16.70 -14.68 -6.67
C GLU A 206 -18.09 -14.54 -7.28
N ALA A 207 -19.05 -14.00 -6.53
CA ALA A 207 -20.41 -13.75 -7.01
C ALA A 207 -20.45 -12.75 -8.20
N ILE A 208 -19.45 -11.87 -8.32
CA ILE A 208 -19.30 -10.99 -9.49
C ILE A 208 -18.72 -11.75 -10.68
N ALA A 209 -17.70 -12.56 -10.45
CA ALA A 209 -17.04 -13.37 -11.46
C ALA A 209 -17.98 -14.43 -12.06
N GLU A 210 -18.83 -15.08 -11.25
CA GLU A 210 -19.82 -16.06 -11.73
C GLU A 210 -20.76 -15.47 -12.78
N LYS A 211 -21.14 -14.19 -12.65
CA LYS A 211 -22.02 -13.50 -13.60
C LYS A 211 -21.39 -13.31 -14.99
N THR A 212 -20.07 -13.47 -15.12
CA THR A 212 -19.39 -13.45 -16.42
C THR A 212 -19.72 -14.68 -17.26
N GLY A 213 -20.12 -15.79 -16.62
CA GLY A 213 -20.32 -17.10 -17.25
C GLY A 213 -19.03 -17.82 -17.60
N LEU A 214 -17.87 -17.33 -17.14
CA LEU A 214 -16.58 -17.98 -17.32
C LEU A 214 -16.25 -18.88 -16.12
N PRO A 215 -15.37 -19.89 -16.28
CA PRO A 215 -14.81 -20.61 -15.14
C PRO A 215 -14.15 -19.64 -14.16
N ILE A 216 -14.32 -19.86 -12.86
CA ILE A 216 -13.82 -18.95 -11.82
C ILE A 216 -12.29 -18.74 -11.92
N ASP A 217 -11.54 -19.80 -12.21
CA ASP A 217 -10.08 -19.79 -12.38
C ASP A 217 -9.62 -18.99 -13.61
N SER A 218 -10.53 -18.64 -14.52
CA SER A 218 -10.25 -17.80 -15.70
C SER A 218 -10.55 -16.32 -15.47
N VAL A 219 -10.98 -15.94 -14.26
CA VAL A 219 -11.29 -14.57 -13.88
C VAL A 219 -10.33 -14.12 -12.79
N HIS A 220 -9.58 -13.07 -13.07
CA HIS A 220 -8.63 -12.47 -12.13
C HIS A 220 -9.08 -11.06 -11.81
N ILE A 221 -9.25 -10.75 -10.53
CA ILE A 221 -9.67 -9.44 -10.06
C ILE A 221 -8.83 -9.09 -8.84
N THR A 222 -8.23 -7.91 -8.85
CA THR A 222 -7.71 -7.28 -7.63
C THR A 222 -8.25 -5.87 -7.57
N VAL A 223 -8.76 -5.45 -6.41
CA VAL A 223 -9.22 -4.09 -6.16
C VAL A 223 -8.71 -3.62 -4.81
N CYS A 224 -8.17 -2.41 -4.74
CA CYS A 224 -7.63 -1.84 -3.52
C CYS A 224 -8.19 -0.44 -3.29
N HIS A 225 -8.41 -0.12 -2.01
CA HIS A 225 -8.47 1.27 -1.57
C HIS A 225 -7.05 1.87 -1.66
N LEU A 226 -6.92 3.13 -2.09
CA LEU A 226 -5.61 3.73 -2.35
C LEU A 226 -4.69 3.70 -1.11
N GLU A 227 -5.24 4.09 0.05
CA GLU A 227 -4.55 4.14 1.35
C GLU A 227 -4.88 2.95 2.26
N GLY A 228 -5.52 1.92 1.73
CA GLY A 228 -6.14 0.87 2.53
C GLY A 228 -5.88 -0.53 2.01
N GLU A 229 -6.80 -1.41 2.36
CA GLU A 229 -6.69 -2.83 2.03
C GLU A 229 -7.10 -3.13 0.59
N CYS A 230 -6.79 -4.36 0.18
CA CYS A 230 -7.16 -4.94 -1.10
C CYS A 230 -8.14 -6.10 -0.92
N ARG A 231 -8.86 -6.43 -1.99
CA ARG A 231 -9.65 -7.65 -2.17
C ARG A 231 -9.25 -8.29 -3.48
N ARG A 232 -9.18 -9.63 -3.49
CA ARG A 232 -8.65 -10.36 -4.64
C ARG A 232 -9.41 -11.65 -4.92
N LEU A 233 -9.52 -11.96 -6.21
CA LEU A 233 -9.94 -13.23 -6.77
C LEU A 233 -8.88 -13.61 -7.81
N ASN A 234 -8.13 -14.68 -7.56
CA ASN A 234 -7.02 -15.12 -8.42
C ASN A 234 -5.98 -14.01 -8.73
N GLY A 235 -5.88 -12.99 -7.87
CA GLY A 235 -5.09 -11.79 -8.11
C GLY A 235 -3.58 -12.05 -8.23
N GLY A 236 -3.06 -12.96 -7.40
CA GLY A 236 -1.65 -13.37 -7.40
C GLY A 236 -1.31 -14.42 -8.46
N VAL A 237 -2.30 -14.94 -9.20
CA VAL A 237 -2.08 -15.90 -10.28
C VAL A 237 -1.94 -15.13 -11.60
N PRO A 238 -0.83 -15.30 -12.34
CA PRO A 238 -0.73 -14.69 -13.67
C PRO A 238 -1.85 -15.18 -14.59
N PRO A 239 -2.49 -14.29 -15.37
CA PRO A 239 -3.42 -14.71 -16.40
C PRO A 239 -2.67 -15.39 -17.55
N ALA A 240 -3.40 -15.97 -18.51
CA ALA A 240 -2.83 -16.67 -19.66
C ALA A 240 -1.84 -15.84 -20.50
N SER A 241 -1.88 -14.51 -20.38
CA SER A 241 -0.92 -13.56 -20.93
C SER A 241 -1.14 -12.14 -20.36
N PRO A 242 -0.10 -11.31 -20.16
CA PRO A 242 -0.28 -9.92 -19.73
C PRO A 242 -0.91 -9.01 -20.80
N ALA A 243 -0.88 -9.43 -22.07
CA ALA A 243 -1.29 -8.62 -23.21
C ALA A 243 -0.65 -7.22 -23.15
N SER A 244 -1.38 -6.15 -23.47
CA SER A 244 -0.86 -4.79 -23.39
C SER A 244 -0.82 -4.19 -21.97
N LEU A 245 -1.24 -4.92 -20.92
CA LEU A 245 -1.10 -4.47 -19.53
C LEU A 245 0.38 -4.39 -19.13
N ILE A 246 1.25 -5.18 -19.77
CA ILE A 246 2.71 -5.13 -19.60
C ILE A 246 3.34 -3.76 -19.89
N LYS A 247 2.61 -2.85 -20.53
CA LYS A 247 3.08 -1.49 -20.81
C LYS A 247 3.18 -0.63 -19.55
N VAL A 248 2.47 -0.99 -18.48
CA VAL A 248 2.56 -0.30 -17.17
C VAL A 248 3.93 -0.49 -16.52
N PRO A 249 4.47 -1.71 -16.31
CA PRO A 249 5.80 -1.86 -15.74
C PRO A 249 6.92 -1.25 -16.60
N VAL A 250 6.78 -1.26 -17.93
CA VAL A 250 7.73 -0.56 -18.84
C VAL A 250 7.70 0.96 -18.60
N ALA A 251 6.52 1.53 -18.38
CA ALA A 251 6.37 2.96 -18.08
C ALA A 251 6.97 3.33 -16.72
N VAL A 252 6.73 2.51 -15.69
CA VAL A 252 7.30 2.67 -14.35
C VAL A 252 8.83 2.63 -14.41
N ALA A 253 9.40 1.64 -15.10
CA ALA A 253 10.85 1.53 -15.27
C ALA A 253 11.46 2.69 -16.08
N LEU A 254 10.73 3.22 -17.07
CA LEU A 254 11.16 4.42 -17.78
C LEU A 254 11.24 5.65 -16.85
N MET A 255 10.27 5.85 -15.94
CA MET A 255 10.30 6.96 -15.00
C MET A 255 11.47 6.86 -14.03
N GLU A 256 11.76 5.64 -13.54
CA GLU A 256 12.95 5.38 -12.72
C GLU A 256 14.24 5.79 -13.45
N LYS A 257 14.44 5.30 -14.67
CA LYS A 257 15.62 5.65 -15.47
C LYS A 257 15.72 7.16 -15.73
N ILE A 258 14.60 7.78 -16.13
CA ILE A 258 14.56 9.22 -16.43
C ILE A 258 14.96 10.05 -15.21
N HIS A 259 14.47 9.67 -14.03
CA HIS A 259 14.83 10.34 -12.79
C HIS A 259 16.30 10.10 -12.42
N ALA A 260 16.73 8.84 -12.40
CA ALA A 260 18.08 8.44 -12.00
C ALA A 260 19.18 9.07 -12.87
N GLU A 261 18.91 9.23 -14.17
CA GLU A 261 19.86 9.80 -15.15
C GLU A 261 19.58 11.28 -15.46
N ASN A 262 18.63 11.91 -14.77
CA ASN A 262 18.23 13.31 -14.98
C ASN A 262 17.92 13.64 -16.46
N ILE A 263 17.15 12.77 -17.12
CA ILE A 263 16.82 12.88 -18.54
C ILE A 263 15.61 13.80 -18.71
N ASN A 264 15.65 14.70 -19.70
CA ASN A 264 14.47 15.49 -20.05
C ASN A 264 13.52 14.65 -20.92
N LEU A 265 12.26 14.52 -20.49
CA LEU A 265 11.19 13.83 -21.23
C LEU A 265 10.92 14.43 -22.64
N ASP A 266 11.29 15.68 -22.87
CA ASP A 266 11.11 16.33 -24.16
C ASP A 266 12.30 16.08 -25.12
N ASN A 267 13.35 15.39 -24.64
CA ASN A 267 14.43 14.92 -25.49
C ASN A 267 13.88 13.96 -26.55
N LYS A 268 14.30 14.20 -27.80
CA LYS A 268 13.92 13.35 -28.91
C LYS A 268 14.86 12.16 -29.01
N ILE A 269 14.29 11.00 -29.28
CA ILE A 269 15.04 9.78 -29.62
C ILE A 269 14.55 9.23 -30.95
N LEU A 270 15.47 8.63 -31.69
CA LEU A 270 15.16 7.88 -32.91
C LEU A 270 14.46 6.57 -32.53
N VAL A 271 13.29 6.32 -33.11
CA VAL A 271 12.66 5.00 -33.04
C VAL A 271 13.36 4.08 -34.02
N ALA A 272 14.07 3.06 -33.53
CA ALA A 272 14.88 2.19 -34.36
C ALA A 272 14.03 1.36 -35.33
N ARG A 273 14.52 1.17 -36.57
CA ARG A 273 13.86 0.33 -37.59
C ARG A 273 13.64 -1.11 -37.14
N GLY A 274 14.52 -1.63 -36.28
CA GLY A 274 14.39 -2.96 -35.69
C GLY A 274 13.18 -3.10 -34.74
N ASN A 275 12.57 -2.01 -34.28
CA ASN A 275 11.39 -2.04 -33.41
C ASN A 275 10.06 -2.11 -34.14
N TYR A 276 10.09 -2.20 -35.48
CA TYR A 276 8.89 -2.29 -36.29
C TYR A 276 8.09 -3.56 -35.97
N THR A 277 6.79 -3.36 -35.84
CA THR A 277 5.76 -4.38 -35.74
C THR A 277 4.43 -3.71 -36.10
N GLU A 278 3.37 -4.48 -36.38
CA GLU A 278 2.04 -3.89 -36.58
C GLU A 278 1.59 -3.13 -35.32
N ASP A 279 1.08 -1.91 -35.53
CA ASP A 279 0.84 -0.93 -34.49
C ASP A 279 -0.50 -0.20 -34.62
N ALA A 280 -1.03 0.29 -33.50
CA ALA A 280 -2.29 1.02 -33.44
C ALA A 280 -2.12 2.55 -33.45
N SER A 281 -0.89 3.07 -33.47
CA SER A 281 -0.57 4.48 -33.21
C SER A 281 0.11 5.21 -34.36
N ASP A 282 0.41 6.51 -34.13
CA ASP A 282 1.15 7.37 -35.05
C ASP A 282 2.69 7.36 -34.84
N ILE A 283 3.21 6.49 -33.97
CA ILE A 283 4.65 6.30 -33.78
C ILE A 283 5.21 5.41 -34.89
N TRP A 284 6.18 5.92 -35.63
CA TRP A 284 6.77 5.21 -36.76
C TRP A 284 8.28 5.02 -36.62
N VAL A 285 8.77 3.88 -37.09
CA VAL A 285 10.20 3.62 -37.09
C VAL A 285 10.97 4.51 -38.07
N GLY A 286 12.21 4.84 -37.72
CA GLY A 286 13.06 5.75 -38.49
C GLY A 286 12.74 7.24 -38.32
N ALA A 287 11.76 7.57 -37.47
CA ALA A 287 11.43 8.95 -37.09
C ALA A 287 11.85 9.24 -35.63
N GLU A 288 12.01 10.52 -35.33
CA GLU A 288 12.37 10.99 -33.99
C GLU A 288 11.15 11.58 -33.26
N TYR A 289 10.96 11.18 -32.02
CA TYR A 289 9.89 11.68 -31.17
C TYR A 289 10.42 12.02 -29.78
N PRO A 290 9.84 13.02 -29.07
CA PRO A 290 10.09 13.21 -27.66
C PRO A 290 9.76 11.94 -26.87
N LEU A 291 10.57 11.58 -25.87
CA LEU A 291 10.30 10.45 -24.97
C LEU A 291 8.89 10.49 -24.38
N ARG A 292 8.42 11.69 -23.99
CA ARG A 292 7.06 11.94 -23.52
C ARG A 292 6.00 11.43 -24.49
N ARG A 293 6.17 11.68 -25.80
CA ARG A 293 5.20 11.26 -26.82
C ARG A 293 5.23 9.75 -27.01
N ILE A 294 6.41 9.13 -26.98
CA ILE A 294 6.55 7.67 -27.08
C ILE A 294 5.84 7.00 -25.90
N LEU A 295 6.08 7.48 -24.68
CA LEU A 295 5.41 7.00 -23.46
C LEU A 295 3.90 7.17 -23.53
N GLN A 296 3.42 8.38 -23.88
CA GLN A 296 1.99 8.65 -24.00
C GLN A 296 1.32 7.71 -25.00
N ARG A 297 1.90 7.50 -26.18
CA ARG A 297 1.36 6.61 -27.22
C ARG A 297 1.40 5.14 -26.82
N MET A 298 2.41 4.72 -26.05
CA MET A 298 2.43 3.39 -25.45
C MET A 298 1.23 3.18 -24.51
N ILE A 299 0.87 4.17 -23.70
CA ILE A 299 -0.21 4.02 -22.72
C ILE A 299 -1.60 4.25 -23.34
N ASN A 300 -1.81 5.35 -24.05
CA ASN A 300 -3.14 5.82 -24.44
C ASN A 300 -3.66 5.28 -25.78
N GLN A 301 -2.77 4.81 -26.66
CA GLN A 301 -3.11 4.16 -27.92
C GLN A 301 -2.56 2.73 -27.97
N SER A 302 -1.98 2.26 -26.86
CA SER A 302 -1.41 0.92 -26.77
C SER A 302 -0.37 0.64 -27.87
N SER A 303 0.49 1.61 -28.21
CA SER A 303 1.48 1.43 -29.28
C SER A 303 2.50 0.34 -28.96
N ASN A 304 2.60 -0.69 -29.81
CA ASN A 304 3.61 -1.74 -29.77
C ASN A 304 4.99 -1.24 -30.20
N ILE A 305 5.08 -0.40 -31.24
CA ILE A 305 6.36 0.18 -31.69
C ILE A 305 6.96 1.05 -30.58
N ALA A 306 6.13 1.88 -29.94
CA ALA A 306 6.57 2.69 -28.81
C ALA A 306 7.05 1.81 -27.64
N THR A 307 6.31 0.76 -27.28
CA THR A 307 6.73 -0.17 -26.23
C THR A 307 8.05 -0.84 -26.55
N ASN A 308 8.22 -1.35 -27.77
CA ASN A 308 9.46 -1.99 -28.20
C ASN A 308 10.65 -1.04 -28.11
N GLN A 309 10.43 0.22 -28.52
CA GLN A 309 11.44 1.26 -28.39
C GLN A 309 11.78 1.58 -26.94
N LEU A 310 10.79 1.63 -26.04
CA LEU A 310 11.03 1.91 -24.62
C LEU A 310 11.67 0.74 -23.88
N ILE A 311 11.34 -0.51 -24.21
CA ILE A 311 12.03 -1.70 -23.72
C ILE A 311 13.52 -1.64 -24.09
N GLU A 312 13.83 -1.28 -25.33
CA GLU A 312 15.22 -1.15 -25.79
C GLU A 312 15.93 0.06 -25.17
N TYR A 313 15.21 1.17 -24.99
CA TYR A 313 15.76 2.39 -24.40
C TYR A 313 16.11 2.24 -22.92
N VAL A 314 15.27 1.54 -22.15
CA VAL A 314 15.53 1.27 -20.72
C VAL A 314 16.49 0.11 -20.54
N GLY A 315 16.36 -0.93 -21.36
CA GLY A 315 17.04 -2.20 -21.20
C GLY A 315 16.16 -3.20 -20.45
N ARG A 316 16.01 -4.40 -21.03
CA ARG A 316 15.13 -5.44 -20.50
C ARG A 316 15.53 -5.91 -19.10
N ASP A 317 16.81 -6.19 -18.91
CA ASP A 317 17.35 -6.64 -17.63
C ASP A 317 17.12 -5.57 -16.57
N ARG A 318 17.37 -4.31 -16.93
CA ARG A 318 17.10 -3.16 -16.07
C ARG A 318 15.62 -3.04 -15.69
N ILE A 319 14.69 -3.27 -16.62
CA ILE A 319 13.24 -3.27 -16.30
C ILE A 319 12.94 -4.33 -15.22
N ASN A 320 13.43 -5.55 -15.40
CA ASN A 320 13.17 -6.65 -14.45
C ASN A 320 13.87 -6.44 -13.09
N GLU A 321 15.07 -5.86 -13.08
CA GLU A 321 15.75 -5.42 -11.85
C GLU A 321 14.87 -4.42 -11.08
N ILE A 322 14.38 -3.37 -11.76
CA ILE A 322 13.51 -2.37 -11.13
C ILE A 322 12.23 -2.99 -10.60
N MET A 323 11.64 -3.95 -11.32
CA MET A 323 10.44 -4.66 -10.85
C MET A 323 10.74 -5.43 -9.57
N SER A 324 11.84 -6.21 -9.53
CA SER A 324 12.24 -6.97 -8.35
C SER A 324 12.61 -6.07 -7.17
N ASP A 325 13.35 -4.98 -7.39
CA ASP A 325 13.75 -4.02 -6.35
C ASP A 325 12.53 -3.33 -5.70
N ARG A 326 11.42 -3.24 -6.44
CA ARG A 326 10.14 -2.71 -5.96
C ARG A 326 9.23 -3.78 -5.35
N GLY A 327 9.69 -5.02 -5.24
CA GLY A 327 8.93 -6.15 -4.67
C GLY A 327 7.93 -6.80 -5.64
N PHE A 328 8.08 -6.59 -6.95
CA PHE A 328 7.27 -7.25 -7.97
C PHE A 328 7.98 -8.52 -8.47
N ASP A 329 7.82 -9.59 -7.69
CA ASP A 329 8.49 -10.86 -7.88
C ASP A 329 7.96 -11.69 -9.06
N ILE A 330 6.73 -11.45 -9.51
CA ILE A 330 6.09 -12.16 -10.62
C ILE A 330 6.29 -11.40 -11.95
N THR A 331 6.20 -10.07 -11.94
CA THR A 331 6.21 -9.26 -13.16
C THR A 331 7.53 -9.40 -13.90
N ARG A 332 7.47 -9.84 -15.15
CA ARG A 332 8.64 -9.99 -16.03
C ARG A 332 8.37 -9.47 -17.44
N VAL A 333 9.23 -8.59 -17.91
CA VAL A 333 9.30 -8.15 -19.31
C VAL A 333 10.45 -8.91 -19.96
N ASN A 334 10.16 -10.03 -20.61
CA ASN A 334 11.13 -10.94 -21.21
C ASN A 334 11.25 -10.77 -22.75
N THR A 335 10.20 -10.26 -23.39
CA THR A 335 10.14 -10.11 -24.84
C THR A 335 9.44 -8.82 -25.28
N LYS A 336 9.87 -8.30 -26.43
CA LYS A 336 9.23 -7.23 -27.18
C LYS A 336 7.87 -7.71 -27.70
N LEU A 337 6.98 -6.75 -27.95
CA LEU A 337 5.65 -7.01 -28.45
C LEU A 337 5.69 -7.29 -29.94
N VAL A 338 4.88 -8.27 -30.33
CA VAL A 338 4.64 -8.68 -31.72
C VAL A 338 3.20 -8.34 -32.03
N GLY A 339 2.98 -7.73 -33.19
CA GLY A 339 1.69 -7.40 -33.74
C GLY A 339 1.05 -8.63 -34.38
N GLU A 340 0.46 -8.45 -35.55
CA GLU A 340 -0.20 -9.54 -36.26
C GLU A 340 0.80 -10.60 -36.75
N SER A 341 1.94 -10.17 -37.29
CA SER A 341 2.87 -11.10 -37.95
C SER A 341 4.34 -10.69 -37.93
N THR A 342 4.64 -9.43 -37.66
CA THR A 342 6.00 -8.90 -37.80
C THR A 342 6.76 -8.93 -36.48
N TYR A 343 7.85 -9.68 -36.44
CA TYR A 343 8.69 -9.79 -35.25
C TYR A 343 9.75 -8.68 -35.23
N PRO A 344 9.87 -7.92 -34.13
CA PRO A 344 10.93 -6.93 -33.98
C PRO A 344 12.29 -7.62 -33.80
N ALA A 345 13.35 -6.91 -34.18
CA ALA A 345 14.72 -7.34 -33.92
C ALA A 345 15.01 -7.39 -32.41
N ASN A 346 15.85 -8.34 -32.01
CA ASN A 346 16.23 -8.56 -30.61
C ASN A 346 15.01 -8.75 -29.68
N ALA A 347 13.99 -9.48 -30.16
CA ALA A 347 12.72 -9.65 -29.48
C ALA A 347 12.88 -10.05 -28.01
N GLY A 348 13.82 -10.93 -27.70
CA GLY A 348 13.98 -11.51 -26.36
C GLY A 348 13.54 -12.98 -26.36
N VAL A 349 13.56 -13.60 -25.19
CA VAL A 349 13.25 -15.02 -25.02
C VAL A 349 12.41 -15.19 -23.76
N GLY A 350 11.39 -16.03 -23.84
CA GLY A 350 10.46 -16.30 -22.74
C GLY A 350 9.20 -15.43 -22.78
N PRO A 351 8.15 -15.82 -22.05
CA PRO A 351 6.91 -15.07 -21.97
C PRO A 351 7.07 -13.82 -21.11
N ASN A 352 6.32 -12.77 -21.43
CA ASN A 352 6.07 -11.69 -20.47
C ASN A 352 5.06 -12.18 -19.43
N GLU A 353 5.20 -11.76 -18.18
CA GLU A 353 4.35 -12.18 -17.06
C GLU A 353 3.97 -10.97 -16.20
N ILE A 354 2.77 -11.01 -15.62
CA ILE A 354 2.25 -10.05 -14.64
C ILE A 354 1.15 -10.73 -13.83
N SER A 355 0.92 -10.32 -12.58
CA SER A 355 -0.27 -10.69 -11.81
C SER A 355 -1.18 -9.47 -11.63
N MET A 356 -2.47 -9.69 -11.35
CA MET A 356 -3.38 -8.57 -11.08
C MET A 356 -3.07 -7.90 -9.74
N ASP A 357 -2.51 -8.64 -8.77
CA ASP A 357 -2.05 -8.09 -7.51
C ASP A 357 -0.91 -7.09 -7.72
N GLU A 358 0.15 -7.47 -8.45
CA GLU A 358 1.29 -6.58 -8.70
C GLU A 358 0.91 -5.42 -9.62
N LEU A 359 0.07 -5.65 -10.63
CA LEU A 359 -0.42 -4.58 -11.50
C LEU A 359 -1.24 -3.56 -10.71
N THR A 360 -2.11 -4.02 -9.81
CA THR A 360 -2.91 -3.13 -8.96
C THR A 360 -2.05 -2.39 -7.96
N GLU A 361 -1.02 -3.03 -7.40
CA GLU A 361 -0.05 -2.38 -6.52
C GLU A 361 0.77 -1.32 -7.27
N MET A 362 1.25 -1.59 -8.49
CA MET A 362 1.90 -0.57 -9.34
C MET A 362 0.98 0.64 -9.53
N MET A 363 -0.30 0.41 -9.83
CA MET A 363 -1.28 1.49 -9.98
C MET A 363 -1.49 2.24 -8.67
N ARG A 364 -1.53 1.55 -7.53
CA ARG A 364 -1.63 2.17 -6.21
C ARG A 364 -0.45 3.12 -5.97
N GLN A 365 0.77 2.66 -6.21
CA GLN A 365 1.98 3.47 -6.09
C GLN A 365 1.95 4.71 -6.99
N ILE A 366 1.51 4.55 -8.25
CA ILE A 366 1.37 5.65 -9.23
C ILE A 366 0.36 6.69 -8.72
N TYR A 367 -0.84 6.28 -8.31
CA TYR A 367 -1.88 7.21 -7.88
C TYR A 367 -1.64 7.81 -6.49
N GLN A 368 -0.81 7.17 -5.67
CA GLN A 368 -0.24 7.74 -4.45
C GLN A 368 0.93 8.69 -4.73
N GLN A 369 1.43 8.75 -5.97
CA GLN A 369 2.60 9.52 -6.37
C GLN A 369 3.82 9.21 -5.50
N GLN A 370 4.06 7.92 -5.25
CA GLN A 370 5.18 7.48 -4.41
C GLN A 370 6.53 7.72 -5.09
N HIS A 371 6.56 7.88 -6.41
CA HIS A 371 7.79 7.99 -7.20
C HIS A 371 7.80 9.24 -8.11
N PRO A 372 8.99 9.79 -8.40
CA PRO A 372 9.13 10.88 -9.36
C PRO A 372 8.62 10.49 -10.76
N GLY A 373 7.79 11.34 -11.37
CA GLY A 373 7.26 11.13 -12.72
C GLY A 373 5.92 10.39 -12.75
N ASP A 374 5.38 9.97 -11.60
CA ASP A 374 4.07 9.33 -11.51
C ASP A 374 2.95 10.23 -12.05
N GLU A 375 3.07 11.55 -11.93
CA GLU A 375 2.13 12.52 -12.53
C GLU A 375 2.04 12.40 -14.06
N VAL A 376 3.15 12.06 -14.72
CA VAL A 376 3.18 11.83 -16.17
C VAL A 376 2.45 10.55 -16.54
N LEU A 377 2.52 9.53 -15.67
CA LEU A 377 1.82 8.25 -15.86
C LEU A 377 0.31 8.42 -15.64
N ILE A 378 -0.09 9.16 -14.61
CA ILE A 378 -1.50 9.52 -14.36
C ILE A 378 -2.07 10.25 -15.57
N ASP A 379 -1.39 11.29 -16.07
CA ASP A 379 -1.83 12.04 -17.25
C ASP A 379 -1.98 11.14 -18.50
N ALA A 380 -1.04 10.22 -18.70
CA ALA A 380 -1.09 9.28 -19.82
C ALA A 380 -2.29 8.33 -19.71
N MET A 381 -2.57 7.78 -18.53
CA MET A 381 -3.71 6.89 -18.28
C MET A 381 -5.06 7.63 -18.37
N ALA A 382 -5.12 8.87 -17.88
CA ALA A 382 -6.31 9.73 -17.99
C ALA A 382 -6.64 10.11 -19.45
N SER A 383 -5.64 10.03 -20.33
CA SER A 383 -5.79 10.32 -21.76
C SER A 383 -6.09 9.08 -22.63
N GLN A 384 -6.41 7.93 -22.02
CA GLN A 384 -6.71 6.68 -22.72
C GLN A 384 -7.75 6.89 -23.85
N GLU A 385 -7.47 6.38 -25.05
CA GLU A 385 -8.38 6.51 -26.20
C GLU A 385 -9.35 5.30 -26.30
N ASP A 386 -8.91 4.12 -25.87
CA ASP A 386 -9.77 2.94 -25.72
C ASP A 386 -10.54 2.99 -24.39
N LEU A 387 -11.79 3.46 -24.47
CA LEU A 387 -12.67 3.68 -23.33
C LEU A 387 -13.71 2.56 -23.12
N VAL A 388 -13.62 1.46 -23.87
CA VAL A 388 -14.69 0.45 -23.96
C VAL A 388 -14.82 -0.40 -22.69
N LEU A 389 -13.76 -0.49 -21.89
CA LEU A 389 -13.68 -1.36 -20.72
C LEU A 389 -14.01 -0.64 -19.40
N GLY A 390 -13.01 -0.15 -18.68
CA GLY A 390 -13.17 0.44 -17.36
C GLY A 390 -14.03 1.70 -17.38
N HIS A 391 -13.70 2.65 -18.27
CA HIS A 391 -14.44 3.89 -18.42
C HIS A 391 -15.94 3.65 -18.69
N ASP A 392 -16.27 2.86 -19.71
CA ASP A 392 -17.66 2.56 -20.06
C ASP A 392 -18.37 1.68 -19.03
N GLY A 393 -17.62 0.84 -18.30
CA GLY A 393 -18.12 0.04 -17.18
C GLY A 393 -18.56 0.89 -15.99
N LEU A 394 -17.91 2.03 -15.76
CA LEU A 394 -18.23 2.95 -14.66
C LEU A 394 -19.35 3.94 -14.97
N LYS A 395 -19.64 4.24 -16.25
CA LYS A 395 -20.74 5.15 -16.67
C LYS A 395 -22.09 4.96 -15.94
N PRO A 396 -22.59 3.73 -15.69
CA PRO A 396 -23.86 3.52 -14.99
C PRO A 396 -23.75 3.55 -13.45
N THR A 397 -22.61 3.94 -12.87
CA THR A 397 -22.35 3.95 -11.43
C THR A 397 -22.18 5.39 -10.92
N SER A 398 -22.01 5.55 -9.61
CA SER A 398 -21.61 6.82 -8.99
C SER A 398 -20.10 7.07 -9.01
N ALA A 399 -19.29 6.13 -9.52
CA ALA A 399 -17.85 6.27 -9.58
C ALA A 399 -17.42 7.29 -10.64
N ILE A 400 -16.32 7.98 -10.36
CA ILE A 400 -15.63 8.87 -11.29
C ILE A 400 -14.40 8.13 -11.82
N TRP A 401 -14.33 7.91 -13.12
CA TRP A 401 -13.15 7.34 -13.78
C TRP A 401 -11.99 8.35 -13.75
N LEU A 402 -10.78 7.89 -13.40
CA LEU A 402 -9.57 8.72 -13.35
C LEU A 402 -8.60 8.43 -14.49
N GLY A 403 -8.54 7.18 -14.94
CA GLY A 403 -7.60 6.72 -15.96
C GLY A 403 -7.55 5.20 -16.02
N GLU A 404 -7.13 4.65 -17.16
CA GLU A 404 -6.97 3.20 -17.32
C GLU A 404 -5.87 2.82 -18.33
N LYS A 405 -5.42 1.56 -18.25
CA LYS A 405 -4.72 0.86 -19.31
C LYS A 405 -5.44 -0.44 -19.64
N THR A 406 -5.87 -0.59 -20.90
CA THR A 406 -6.49 -1.81 -21.41
C THR A 406 -5.44 -2.81 -21.94
N GLY A 407 -5.79 -4.08 -22.00
CA GLY A 407 -4.96 -5.13 -22.58
C GLY A 407 -5.79 -6.18 -23.28
N GLN A 408 -5.44 -6.50 -24.53
CA GLN A 408 -6.15 -7.50 -25.30
C GLN A 408 -5.20 -8.28 -26.21
N ASN A 409 -5.39 -9.59 -26.27
CA ASN A 409 -4.95 -10.48 -27.34
C ASN A 409 -5.86 -11.71 -27.39
N SER A 410 -5.47 -12.77 -28.12
CA SER A 410 -6.27 -14.00 -28.23
C SER A 410 -6.38 -14.82 -26.93
N LYS A 411 -5.51 -14.55 -25.95
CA LYS A 411 -5.46 -15.28 -24.68
C LYS A 411 -6.07 -14.52 -23.52
N VAL A 412 -6.12 -13.19 -23.56
CA VAL A 412 -6.58 -12.37 -22.43
C VAL A 412 -7.26 -11.10 -22.93
N LEU A 413 -8.33 -10.72 -22.26
CA LEU A 413 -8.86 -9.36 -22.23
C LEU A 413 -8.81 -8.83 -20.80
N GLY A 414 -8.35 -7.60 -20.60
CA GLY A 414 -8.28 -7.01 -19.27
C GLY A 414 -8.12 -5.50 -19.28
N THR A 415 -8.27 -4.91 -18.09
CA THR A 415 -8.03 -3.50 -17.83
C THR A 415 -7.45 -3.32 -16.44
N THR A 416 -6.63 -2.30 -16.25
CA THR A 416 -6.32 -1.74 -14.94
C THR A 416 -6.71 -0.28 -14.92
N LEU A 417 -7.45 0.14 -13.90
CA LEU A 417 -8.03 1.48 -13.81
C LEU A 417 -7.96 2.05 -12.39
N ALA A 418 -8.03 3.37 -12.31
CA ALA A 418 -8.29 4.08 -11.07
C ALA A 418 -9.64 4.80 -11.14
N MET A 419 -10.32 4.85 -10.00
CA MET A 419 -11.64 5.45 -9.86
C MET A 419 -11.81 6.15 -8.51
N LYS A 420 -12.70 7.14 -8.43
CA LYS A 420 -13.18 7.70 -7.17
C LYS A 420 -14.61 7.25 -6.87
N ILE A 421 -14.84 6.79 -5.65
CA ILE A 421 -16.17 6.44 -5.13
C ILE A 421 -16.35 7.19 -3.81
N ALA A 422 -17.40 8.00 -3.70
CA ALA A 422 -17.71 8.77 -2.50
C ALA A 422 -16.56 9.65 -1.96
N GLY A 423 -15.66 10.11 -2.84
CA GLY A 423 -14.51 10.94 -2.48
C GLY A 423 -13.21 10.16 -2.28
N GLU A 424 -13.30 8.86 -2.02
CA GLU A 424 -12.16 7.97 -1.84
C GLU A 424 -11.68 7.38 -3.17
N THR A 425 -10.38 7.14 -3.29
CA THR A 425 -9.76 6.62 -4.52
C THR A 425 -9.51 5.13 -4.40
N TYR A 426 -9.80 4.41 -5.47
CA TYR A 426 -9.62 2.97 -5.60
C TYR A 426 -8.88 2.65 -6.90
N VAL A 427 -8.09 1.60 -6.87
CA VAL A 427 -7.43 1.02 -8.04
C VAL A 427 -7.93 -0.40 -8.23
N MET A 428 -8.11 -0.82 -9.48
CA MET A 428 -8.65 -2.15 -9.79
C MET A 428 -8.06 -2.68 -11.08
N SER A 429 -7.64 -3.94 -11.06
CA SER A 429 -7.22 -4.68 -12.25
C SER A 429 -8.11 -5.91 -12.44
N ILE A 430 -8.55 -6.12 -13.68
CA ILE A 430 -9.39 -7.26 -14.06
C ILE A 430 -8.82 -7.86 -15.33
N SER A 431 -8.68 -9.18 -15.37
CA SER A 431 -8.41 -9.93 -16.60
C SER A 431 -9.27 -11.19 -16.71
N LEU A 432 -9.65 -11.51 -17.95
CA LEU A 432 -10.39 -12.71 -18.32
C LEU A 432 -9.53 -13.53 -19.28
N ASP A 433 -9.26 -14.77 -18.90
CA ASP A 433 -8.55 -15.72 -19.72
C ASP A 433 -9.42 -16.24 -20.87
N TYR A 434 -8.79 -16.39 -22.03
CA TYR A 434 -9.31 -16.91 -23.29
C TYR A 434 -10.68 -16.32 -23.69
N SER A 435 -10.91 -15.05 -23.34
CA SER A 435 -12.19 -14.37 -23.57
C SER A 435 -11.98 -12.97 -24.14
N GLY A 436 -12.74 -12.64 -25.19
CA GLY A 436 -12.87 -11.28 -25.74
C GLY A 436 -14.14 -10.57 -25.27
N ASN A 437 -14.76 -11.02 -24.18
CA ASN A 437 -16.06 -10.52 -23.75
C ASN A 437 -15.96 -9.19 -23.00
N GLU A 438 -15.90 -8.08 -23.74
CA GLU A 438 -15.88 -6.72 -23.18
C GLU A 438 -17.08 -6.41 -22.28
N ARG A 439 -18.24 -7.04 -22.54
CA ARG A 439 -19.43 -6.87 -21.69
C ARG A 439 -19.21 -7.48 -20.30
N ALA A 440 -18.50 -8.61 -20.21
CA ALA A 440 -18.14 -9.22 -18.93
C ALA A 440 -17.20 -8.32 -18.13
N ILE A 441 -16.15 -7.77 -18.74
CA ILE A 441 -15.27 -6.78 -18.07
C ILE A 441 -16.08 -5.59 -17.55
N ARG A 442 -16.89 -4.94 -18.40
CA ARG A 442 -17.74 -3.82 -17.99
C ARG A 442 -18.70 -4.18 -16.87
N GLN A 443 -19.19 -5.41 -16.85
CA GLN A 443 -20.06 -5.91 -15.78
C GLN A 443 -19.29 -6.08 -14.47
N CYS A 444 -18.11 -6.68 -14.49
CA CYS A 444 -17.27 -6.78 -13.30
C CYS A 444 -16.92 -5.40 -12.74
N VAL A 445 -16.47 -4.47 -13.60
CA VAL A 445 -16.13 -3.10 -13.21
C VAL A 445 -17.32 -2.42 -12.52
N ARG A 446 -18.50 -2.49 -13.14
CA ARG A 446 -19.74 -1.90 -12.60
C ARG A 446 -20.12 -2.52 -11.25
N ASP A 447 -20.12 -3.85 -11.17
CA ASP A 447 -20.61 -4.56 -10.01
C ASP A 447 -19.66 -4.38 -8.81
N VAL A 448 -18.34 -4.32 -9.03
CA VAL A 448 -17.35 -3.99 -8.00
C VAL A 448 -17.55 -2.55 -7.52
N ALA A 449 -17.65 -1.57 -8.43
CA ALA A 449 -17.84 -0.17 -8.05
C ALA A 449 -19.16 0.03 -7.26
N ASN A 450 -20.24 -0.64 -7.66
CA ASN A 450 -21.52 -0.59 -6.93
C ASN A 450 -21.44 -1.28 -5.56
N HIS A 451 -20.69 -2.39 -5.44
CA HIS A 451 -20.45 -3.02 -4.15
C HIS A 451 -19.76 -2.05 -3.20
N ILE A 452 -18.64 -1.46 -3.64
CA ILE A 452 -17.87 -0.50 -2.84
C ILE A 452 -18.72 0.70 -2.43
N ALA A 453 -19.51 1.27 -3.36
CA ALA A 453 -20.38 2.39 -3.06
C ALA A 453 -21.46 2.08 -2.01
N LYS A 454 -21.87 0.81 -1.88
CA LYS A 454 -22.93 0.37 -0.96
C LYS A 454 -22.39 -0.11 0.38
N ASN A 455 -21.30 -0.88 0.37
CA ASN A 455 -20.82 -1.65 1.51
C ASN A 455 -19.42 -1.24 1.98
N GLY A 456 -18.69 -0.42 1.21
CA GLY A 456 -17.25 -0.28 1.35
C GLY A 456 -16.49 -1.42 0.66
N LEU A 457 -15.17 -1.38 0.76
CA LEU A 457 -14.26 -2.45 0.35
C LEU A 457 -13.87 -3.28 1.57
#